data_AF-A0A1G1NVE1-F1
#
_entry.id   AF-A0A1G1NVE1-F1
#
_cell.length_a   1.000
_cell.length_b   1.000
_cell.length_c   1.000
_cell.angle_alpha   90.00
_cell.angle_beta   90.00
_cell.angle_gamma   90.00
#
_symmetry.space_group_name_H-M   'P 1'
#
loop_
_entity.id
_entity.type
_entity.pdbx_description
1 polymer ?
#
loop_
_entity_poly.entity_id
_entity_poly.type
_entity_poly.pdbx_seq_one_letter_code
_entity_poly.pdbx_strand_id
1 'polypeptide(L)'
;MKKGRPKKIRYVQKMPQITQFSPRGKPGRPDEVELNVDQFEALKLADFQGLDQSAGALAMGLSRPSFGRILREARRIAADALVNGKIIKIRIGDVQVGVRPRNFDANSLSDRMRKEVGSNIPRKAALNSL
;
A
#
# COMPACT_ATOMS: atom_id res chain seq x y z
N MET A 1 -26.81 13.71 10.34
CA MET A 1 -25.62 12.93 10.78
C MET A 1 -25.27 11.92 9.69
N LYS A 2 -24.08 11.99 9.07
CA LYS A 2 -23.68 10.97 8.07
C LYS A 2 -23.43 9.63 8.79
N LYS A 3 -24.43 8.76 8.78
CA LYS A 3 -24.35 7.39 9.31
C LYS A 3 -23.62 6.50 8.30
N GLY A 4 -22.32 6.71 8.15
CA GLY A 4 -21.44 5.82 7.40
C GLY A 4 -20.89 4.72 8.31
N ARG A 5 -20.72 3.50 7.80
CA ARG A 5 -19.95 2.46 8.49
C ARG A 5 -18.58 3.04 8.86
N PRO A 6 -18.09 2.89 10.10
CA PRO A 6 -16.76 3.35 10.47
C PRO A 6 -15.73 2.89 9.44
N LYS A 7 -14.92 3.82 8.93
CA LYS A 7 -13.86 3.48 7.98
C LYS A 7 -12.93 2.50 8.67
N LYS A 8 -12.75 1.30 8.10
CA LYS A 8 -11.78 0.34 8.63
C LYS A 8 -10.38 0.98 8.62
N ILE A 9 -9.65 0.81 9.71
CA ILE A 9 -8.23 1.19 9.81
C ILE A 9 -7.45 0.42 8.74
N ARG A 10 -6.59 1.13 8.00
CA ARG A 10 -5.67 0.53 7.01
C ARG A 10 -4.28 0.46 7.64
N TYR A 11 -3.72 -0.73 7.74
CA TYR A 11 -2.42 -0.90 8.41
C TYR A 11 -1.24 -0.76 7.45
N VAL A 12 -0.23 0.00 7.86
CA VAL A 12 1.06 0.16 7.15
C VAL A 12 2.21 -0.36 7.99
N GLN A 13 3.28 -0.85 7.36
CA GLN A 13 4.44 -1.34 8.12
C GLN A 13 5.10 -0.24 8.96
N LYS A 14 5.24 0.94 8.35
CA LYS A 14 5.88 2.13 8.90
C LYS A 14 5.43 3.35 8.11
N MET A 15 5.47 4.52 8.74
CA MET A 15 5.23 5.77 8.04
C MET A 15 6.36 6.04 7.03
N PRO A 16 6.05 6.56 5.83
CA PRO A 16 7.06 6.97 4.86
C PRO A 16 7.99 8.02 5.48
N GLN A 17 9.30 7.79 5.40
CA GLN A 17 10.31 8.75 5.85
C GLN A 17 10.52 9.86 4.81
N ILE A 18 10.39 9.51 3.53
CA ILE A 18 10.37 10.45 2.42
C ILE A 18 8.92 10.64 2.00
N THR A 19 8.46 11.89 2.01
CA THR A 19 7.07 12.26 1.68
C THR A 19 6.95 12.99 0.36
N GLN A 20 8.05 13.19 -0.38
CA GLN A 20 8.02 13.83 -1.69
C GLN A 20 9.07 13.24 -2.62
N PHE A 21 8.68 12.93 -3.86
CA PHE A 21 9.58 12.62 -4.98
C PHE A 21 9.37 13.65 -6.08
N SER A 22 10.46 14.15 -6.66
CA SER A 22 10.41 15.23 -7.66
C SER A 22 11.28 14.89 -8.86
N PRO A 23 10.77 15.06 -10.10
CA PRO A 23 11.54 14.81 -11.31
C PRO A 23 12.65 15.87 -11.44
N ARG A 24 13.84 15.45 -11.88
CA ARG A 24 14.94 16.36 -12.22
C ARG A 24 14.91 16.68 -13.72
N GLY A 25 15.35 17.87 -14.09
CA GLY A 25 15.53 18.27 -15.50
C GLY A 25 14.30 18.85 -16.19
N LYS A 26 13.20 19.10 -15.47
CA LYS A 26 12.02 19.80 -15.99
C LYS A 26 12.08 21.28 -15.60
N PRO A 27 12.13 22.23 -16.56
CA PRO A 27 12.09 23.66 -16.25
C PRO A 27 10.77 24.05 -15.58
N GLY A 28 10.82 25.04 -14.69
CA GLY A 28 9.64 25.53 -13.96
C GLY A 28 9.21 24.65 -12.78
N ARG A 29 7.98 24.85 -12.30
CA ARG A 29 7.39 24.09 -11.21
C ARG A 29 6.52 22.96 -11.78
N PRO A 30 6.92 21.69 -11.68
CA PRO A 30 6.09 20.59 -12.15
C PRO A 30 4.77 20.50 -11.39
N ASP A 31 3.72 20.04 -12.08
CA ASP A 31 2.46 19.66 -11.42
C ASP A 31 2.69 18.60 -10.35
N GLU A 32 1.73 18.46 -9.45
CA GLU A 32 1.80 17.55 -8.32
C GLU A 32 0.67 16.51 -8.39
N VAL A 33 0.96 15.29 -7.94
CA VAL A 33 -0.06 14.28 -7.64
C VAL A 33 0.08 13.84 -6.19
N GLU A 34 -1.05 13.47 -5.58
CA GLU A 34 -1.08 12.97 -4.21
C GLU A 34 -1.15 11.44 -4.21
N LEU A 35 -0.22 10.81 -3.51
CA LEU A 35 -0.24 9.38 -3.22
C LEU A 35 -0.51 9.20 -1.73
N ASN A 36 -1.65 8.64 -1.38
CA ASN A 36 -1.99 8.43 0.03
C ASN A 36 -1.08 7.37 0.67
N VAL A 37 -0.86 7.46 1.99
CA VAL A 37 0.01 6.53 2.74
C VAL A 37 -0.40 5.06 2.56
N ASP A 38 -1.69 4.77 2.46
CA ASP A 38 -2.21 3.42 2.21
C ASP A 38 -2.00 2.95 0.76
N GLN A 39 -2.07 3.87 -0.21
CA GLN A 39 -1.71 3.62 -1.60
C GLN A 39 -0.22 3.35 -1.75
N PHE A 40 0.62 4.12 -1.05
CA PHE A 40 2.07 3.87 -0.96
C PHE A 40 2.35 2.49 -0.36
N GLU A 41 1.69 2.12 0.74
CA GLU A 41 1.85 0.78 1.34
C GLU A 41 1.42 -0.32 0.38
N ALA A 42 0.31 -0.16 -0.34
CA ALA A 42 -0.16 -1.14 -1.31
C ALA A 42 0.85 -1.35 -2.45
N LEU A 43 1.41 -0.27 -3.01
CA LEU A 43 2.50 -0.33 -3.99
C LEU A 43 3.72 -1.04 -3.42
N LYS A 44 4.13 -0.68 -2.20
CA LYS A 44 5.30 -1.28 -1.55
C LYS A 44 5.11 -2.79 -1.36
N LEU A 45 3.95 -3.23 -0.87
CA LEU A 45 3.68 -4.65 -0.63
C LEU A 45 3.64 -5.42 -1.96
N ALA A 46 2.84 -4.96 -2.92
CA ALA A 46 2.60 -5.72 -4.15
C ALA A 46 3.74 -5.60 -5.17
N ASP A 47 4.19 -4.38 -5.46
CA ASP A 47 5.08 -4.11 -6.59
C ASP A 47 6.56 -4.08 -6.18
N PHE A 48 6.88 -3.69 -4.94
CA PHE A 48 8.26 -3.68 -4.44
C PHE A 48 8.64 -4.97 -3.70
N GLN A 49 7.75 -5.49 -2.85
CA GLN A 49 7.99 -6.72 -2.05
C GLN A 49 7.44 -8.00 -2.72
N GLY A 50 6.71 -7.87 -3.84
CA GLY A 50 6.23 -9.01 -4.63
C GLY A 50 5.08 -9.81 -3.98
N LEU A 51 4.39 -9.26 -2.98
CA LEU A 51 3.23 -9.92 -2.36
C LEU A 51 2.05 -9.98 -3.33
N ASP A 52 1.35 -11.11 -3.35
CA ASP A 52 0.08 -11.17 -4.06
C ASP A 52 -1.00 -10.32 -3.37
N GLN A 53 -2.13 -10.12 -4.06
CA GLN A 53 -3.20 -9.28 -3.54
C GLN A 53 -3.85 -9.82 -2.26
N SER A 54 -3.83 -11.14 -2.05
CA SER A 54 -4.41 -11.75 -0.85
C SER A 54 -3.50 -11.49 0.36
N ALA A 55 -2.20 -11.73 0.20
CA ALA A 55 -1.19 -11.46 1.22
C ALA A 55 -1.09 -9.96 1.55
N GLY A 56 -1.10 -9.09 0.53
CA GLY A 56 -1.12 -7.65 0.72
C GLY A 56 -2.38 -7.16 1.44
N ALA A 57 -3.55 -7.71 1.11
CA ALA A 57 -4.80 -7.38 1.79
C ALA A 57 -4.76 -7.77 3.27
N LEU A 58 -4.29 -8.99 3.58
CA LEU A 58 -4.08 -9.47 4.94
C LEU A 58 -3.13 -8.57 5.74
N ALA A 59 -2.01 -8.18 5.13
CA ALA A 59 -1.02 -7.28 5.74
C ALA A 59 -1.60 -5.88 6.01
N MET A 60 -2.59 -5.42 5.25
CA MET A 60 -3.25 -4.13 5.48
C MET A 60 -4.51 -4.21 6.35
N GLY A 61 -4.97 -5.42 6.72
CA GLY A 61 -6.24 -5.63 7.42
C GLY A 61 -7.46 -5.35 6.55
N LEU A 62 -7.34 -5.57 5.24
CA LEU A 62 -8.34 -5.28 4.21
C LEU A 62 -8.90 -6.54 3.58
N SER A 63 -10.05 -6.42 2.91
CA SER A 63 -10.48 -7.47 1.98
C SER A 63 -9.68 -7.40 0.68
N ARG A 64 -9.47 -8.54 0.01
CA ARG A 64 -8.78 -8.63 -1.29
C ARG A 64 -9.32 -7.63 -2.33
N PRO A 65 -10.66 -7.45 -2.52
CA PRO A 65 -11.17 -6.44 -3.45
C PRO A 65 -10.91 -4.98 -3.03
N SER A 66 -10.76 -4.71 -1.74
CA SER A 66 -10.41 -3.37 -1.25
C SER A 66 -8.95 -3.05 -1.51
N PHE A 67 -8.07 -4.00 -1.21
CA PHE A 67 -6.64 -3.91 -1.53
C PHE A 67 -6.43 -3.69 -3.04
N GLY A 68 -7.07 -4.50 -3.88
CA GLY A 68 -6.96 -4.37 -5.34
C GLY A 68 -7.41 -3.00 -5.87
N ARG A 69 -8.44 -2.38 -5.29
CA ARG A 69 -8.86 -1.01 -5.64
C ARG A 69 -7.82 0.05 -5.24
N ILE A 70 -7.27 -0.06 -4.03
CA ILE A 70 -6.23 0.85 -3.54
C ILE A 70 -4.97 0.74 -4.41
N LEU A 71 -4.52 -0.48 -4.67
CA LEU A 71 -3.33 -0.75 -5.49
C LEU A 71 -3.50 -0.23 -6.92
N ARG A 72 -4.67 -0.44 -7.54
CA ARG A 72 -4.94 0.08 -8.88
C ARG A 72 -4.84 1.59 -8.93
N GLU A 73 -5.42 2.28 -7.96
CA GLU A 73 -5.35 3.74 -7.90
C GLU A 73 -3.93 4.24 -7.65
N ALA A 74 -3.19 3.58 -6.75
CA ALA A 74 -1.80 3.88 -6.48
C ALA A 74 -0.92 3.77 -7.74
N ARG A 75 -1.09 2.68 -8.52
CA ARG A 75 -0.40 2.48 -9.80
C ARG A 75 -0.77 3.55 -10.82
N ARG A 76 -2.04 3.95 -10.90
CA ARG A 76 -2.51 5.03 -11.79
C ARG A 76 -1.81 6.36 -11.47
N ILE A 77 -1.75 6.72 -10.19
CA ILE A 77 -1.11 7.95 -9.71
C ILE A 77 0.40 7.94 -10.01
N ALA A 78 1.07 6.82 -9.69
CA ALA A 78 2.49 6.66 -9.98
C ALA A 78 2.78 6.74 -11.48
N ALA A 79 1.97 6.08 -12.31
CA ALA A 79 2.10 6.15 -13.77
C ALA A 79 1.89 7.57 -14.31
N ASP A 80 0.87 8.30 -13.83
CA ASP A 80 0.64 9.71 -14.19
C ASP A 80 1.87 10.57 -13.86
N ALA A 81 2.44 10.41 -12.67
CA ALA A 81 3.62 11.17 -12.29
C ALA A 81 4.85 10.87 -13.14
N LEU A 82 5.09 9.60 -13.45
CA LEU A 82 6.24 9.18 -14.24
C LEU A 82 6.11 9.63 -15.71
N VAL A 83 4.93 9.45 -16.32
CA VAL A 83 4.70 9.80 -17.72
C VAL A 83 4.70 11.32 -17.93
N ASN A 84 4.07 12.08 -17.03
CA ASN A 84 3.91 13.53 -17.20
C ASN A 84 4.99 14.35 -16.47
N GLY A 85 5.94 13.70 -15.80
CA GLY A 85 6.96 14.34 -15.00
C GLY A 85 6.36 15.24 -13.92
N LYS A 86 5.53 14.64 -13.05
CA LYS A 86 4.91 15.33 -11.90
C LYS A 86 5.62 14.99 -10.59
N ILE A 87 5.52 15.87 -9.61
CA ILE A 87 5.95 15.62 -8.24
C ILE A 87 4.95 14.66 -7.60
N ILE A 88 5.43 13.63 -6.90
CA ILE A 88 4.60 12.76 -6.07
C ILE A 88 4.71 13.27 -4.63
N LYS A 89 3.59 13.67 -4.02
CA LYS A 89 3.50 13.98 -2.59
C LYS A 89 2.79 12.85 -1.86
N ILE A 90 3.45 12.29 -0.86
CA ILE A 90 2.88 11.24 -0.01
C ILE A 90 2.23 11.89 1.21
N ARG A 91 0.92 11.70 1.34
CA ARG A 91 0.11 12.33 2.40
C ARG A 91 -0.78 11.33 3.13
N ILE A 92 -1.13 11.65 4.36
CA ILE A 92 -2.22 10.96 5.04
C ILE A 92 -3.51 11.48 4.40
N GLY A 93 -4.17 10.65 3.58
CA GLY A 93 -5.45 10.99 2.97
C GLY A 93 -6.61 10.94 3.97
N ASP A 94 -7.85 10.99 3.47
CA ASP A 94 -9.07 10.87 4.30
C ASP A 94 -9.35 9.39 4.69
N VAL A 95 -8.37 8.74 5.30
CA VAL A 95 -8.45 7.36 5.80
C VAL A 95 -7.71 7.25 7.12
N GLN A 96 -8.23 6.42 8.03
CA GLN A 96 -7.53 6.12 9.27
C GLN A 96 -6.41 5.12 8.97
N VAL A 97 -5.17 5.51 9.27
CA VAL A 97 -3.99 4.68 9.10
C VAL A 97 -3.48 4.25 10.48
N GLY A 98 -3.16 2.96 10.62
CA GLY A 98 -2.47 2.41 11.78
C GLY A 98 -1.11 1.86 11.39
N VAL A 99 -0.12 1.94 12.27
CA VAL A 99 1.13 1.20 12.07
C VAL A 99 0.92 -0.25 12.52
N ARG A 100 1.35 -1.21 11.72
CA ARG A 100 1.30 -2.63 12.08
C ARG A 100 2.08 -2.88 13.37
N PRO A 101 1.61 -3.79 14.23
CA PRO A 101 2.38 -4.24 15.39
C PRO A 101 3.76 -4.76 14.97
N ARG A 102 4.79 -4.52 15.80
CA ARG A 102 6.16 -4.99 15.52
C ARG A 102 6.27 -6.51 15.41
N ASN A 103 5.37 -7.26 16.04
CA ASN A 103 5.31 -8.72 15.96
C ASN A 103 4.57 -9.23 14.70
N PHE A 104 4.17 -8.35 13.78
CA PHE A 104 3.66 -8.75 12.48
C PHE A 104 4.83 -8.99 11.51
N ASP A 105 5.39 -10.19 11.55
CA ASP A 105 6.47 -10.66 10.69
C ASP A 105 5.97 -11.59 9.57
N ALA A 106 6.89 -12.09 8.76
CA ALA A 106 6.63 -13.07 7.70
C ALA A 106 5.91 -14.34 8.21
N ASN A 107 6.27 -14.83 9.39
CA ASN A 107 5.65 -16.03 9.97
C ASN A 107 4.19 -15.75 10.32
N SER A 108 3.92 -14.63 10.97
CA SER A 108 2.58 -14.19 11.33
C SER A 108 1.68 -13.99 10.11
N LEU A 109 2.22 -13.47 9.01
CA LEU A 109 1.49 -13.34 7.75
C LEU A 109 1.17 -14.72 7.15
N SER A 110 2.16 -15.61 7.12
CA SER A 110 1.99 -16.99 6.62
C SER A 110 0.92 -17.75 7.41
N ASP A 111 0.92 -17.61 8.74
CA ASP A 111 -0.07 -18.24 9.60
C ASP A 111 -1.49 -17.69 9.39
N ARG A 112 -1.62 -16.39 9.12
CA ARG A 112 -2.90 -15.79 8.74
C ARG A 112 -3.37 -16.27 7.37
N MET A 113 -2.48 -16.34 6.39
CA MET A 113 -2.80 -16.86 5.05
C MET A 113 -3.29 -18.31 5.13
N ARG A 114 -2.64 -19.16 5.93
CA ARG A 114 -3.08 -20.56 6.18
C ARG A 114 -4.50 -20.63 6.73
N LYS A 115 -4.83 -19.74 7.67
CA LYS A 115 -6.17 -19.69 8.29
C LYS A 115 -7.24 -19.18 7.33
N GLU A 116 -6.91 -18.28 6.39
CA GLU A 116 -7.88 -17.72 5.43
C GLU A 116 -8.06 -18.55 4.15
N VAL A 117 -7.00 -19.14 3.61
CA VAL A 117 -6.99 -19.77 2.28
C VAL A 117 -7.03 -21.31 2.34
N GLY A 118 -6.72 -21.92 3.50
CA GLY A 118 -6.46 -23.36 3.57
C GLY A 118 -5.15 -23.74 2.84
N SER A 119 -4.90 -25.03 2.63
CA SER A 119 -3.62 -25.67 2.24
C SER A 119 -2.94 -25.18 0.95
N ASN A 120 -3.48 -24.19 0.23
CA ASN A 120 -2.99 -23.74 -1.07
C ASN A 120 -2.24 -22.39 -0.95
N ILE A 121 -1.02 -22.42 -0.42
CA ILE A 121 -0.19 -21.23 -0.22
C ILE A 121 0.69 -20.98 -1.46
N PRO A 122 0.67 -19.78 -2.07
CA PRO A 122 1.62 -19.43 -3.12
C PRO A 122 3.07 -19.39 -2.60
N ARG A 123 4.01 -19.84 -3.44
CA ARG A 123 5.41 -20.14 -3.05
C ARG A 123 6.11 -18.97 -2.32
N LYS A 124 6.85 -19.32 -1.27
CA LYS A 124 7.63 -18.53 -0.27
C LYS A 124 8.42 -17.29 -0.72
N ALA A 125 8.49 -16.92 -1.99
CA ALA A 125 9.42 -15.93 -2.50
C ALA A 125 9.19 -14.48 -1.99
N ALA A 126 7.97 -14.12 -1.57
CA ALA A 126 7.63 -12.74 -1.18
C ALA A 126 7.74 -12.45 0.34
N LEU A 127 8.06 -13.45 1.16
CA LEU A 127 7.96 -13.33 2.63
C LEU A 127 9.22 -12.78 3.30
N ASN A 128 10.39 -12.86 2.65
CA ASN A 128 11.68 -12.48 3.25
C ASN A 128 11.92 -10.96 3.32
N SER A 129 10.97 -10.13 2.90
CA SER A 129 11.11 -8.65 2.83
C SER A 129 10.18 -7.87 3.76
N LEU A 130 9.42 -8.56 4.62
CA LEU A 130 8.51 -7.98 5.63
C LEU A 130 9.17 -7.83 6.99
#